data_AF-A0A0A9WWL9-F1
#
_entry.id   AF-A0A0A9WWL9-F1
#
_cell.length_a   1.000
_cell.length_b   1.000
_cell.length_c   1.000
_cell.angle_alpha   90.00
_cell.angle_beta   90.00
_cell.angle_gamma   90.00
#
_symmetry.space_group_name_H-M   'P 1'
#
loop_
_entity.id
_entity.type
_entity.pdbx_description
1 polymer ?
#
loop_
_entity_poly.entity_id
_entity_poly.type
_entity_poly.pdbx_seq_one_letter_code
_entity_poly.pdbx_strand_id
1 'polypeptide(L)'
;LDLPIEVKVGTIGRINIKIPWGCFTKQPVSIEIEEVYIIAAPVTDREYDPEKEKRLMRASKRRKLELLEKGNLLGTDAPESPNFFENLITTIMNNLQIFVHNIHIRYEDSVMGEIPFACGLCLQG
;
A
#
# COMPACT_ATOMS: atom_id res chain seq x y z
N LEU A 1 1.59 -13.00 -0.99
CA LEU A 1 1.06 -13.61 0.25
C LEU A 1 -0.42 -13.86 -0.03
N ASP A 2 -0.76 -15.04 -0.54
CA ASP A 2 -2.14 -15.46 -0.80
C ASP A 2 -2.71 -16.06 0.49
N LEU A 3 -2.92 -15.21 1.49
CA LEU A 3 -3.67 -15.61 2.69
C LEU A 3 -5.16 -15.29 2.47
N PRO A 4 -6.08 -16.18 2.87
CA PRO A 4 -7.53 -15.95 2.77
C PRO A 4 -8.02 -15.01 3.88
N ILE A 5 -7.39 -13.83 3.98
CA ILE A 5 -7.66 -12.82 4.99
C ILE A 5 -7.92 -11.49 4.27
N GLU A 6 -9.00 -10.81 4.65
CA GLU A 6 -9.36 -9.49 4.15
C GLU A 6 -9.15 -8.44 5.25
N VAL A 7 -8.62 -7.28 4.90
CA VAL A 7 -8.56 -6.13 5.81
C VAL A 7 -9.95 -5.48 5.83
N LYS A 8 -10.62 -5.54 6.98
CA LYS A 8 -11.94 -4.89 7.18
C LYS A 8 -11.80 -3.41 7.47
N VAL A 9 -10.84 -3.05 8.32
CA VAL A 9 -10.58 -1.67 8.73
C VAL A 9 -9.08 -1.45 8.80
N GLY A 10 -8.61 -0.31 8.29
CA GLY A 10 -7.24 0.15 8.44
C GLY A 10 -7.24 1.64 8.78
N THR A 11 -6.45 2.04 9.76
CA THR A 11 -6.28 3.45 10.16
C THR A 11 -4.81 3.73 10.41
N ILE A 12 -4.39 4.94 10.04
CA ILE A 12 -3.04 5.46 10.26
C ILE A 12 -3.22 6.75 11.05
N GLY A 13 -2.57 6.86 12.21
CA GLY A 13 -2.66 8.06 13.03
C GLY A 13 -1.89 9.23 12.42
N ARG A 14 -0.60 9.03 12.11
CA ARG A 14 0.26 10.09 11.57
C ARG A 14 1.18 9.58 10.47
N ILE A 15 1.36 10.44 9.46
CA ILE A 15 2.35 10.25 8.39
C ILE A 15 3.19 11.52 8.33
N ASN A 16 4.49 11.36 8.58
CA ASN A 16 5.48 12.42 8.44
C ASN A 16 6.40 12.10 7.26
N ILE A 17 6.56 13.06 6.36
CA ILE A 17 7.43 12.92 5.18
C ILE A 17 8.48 14.01 5.24
N LYS A 18 9.76 13.63 5.33
CA LYS A 18 10.90 14.57 5.31
C LYS A 18 11.57 14.47 3.95
N ILE A 19 11.45 15.55 3.17
CA ILE A 19 12.00 15.65 1.83
C ILE A 19 13.18 16.65 1.85
N PRO A 20 14.42 16.21 1.60
CA PRO A 20 15.58 17.08 1.55
C PRO A 20 15.66 17.81 0.19
N TRP A 21 14.84 18.85 0.02
CA TRP A 21 14.79 19.69 -1.18
C TRP A 21 16.17 20.30 -1.49
N GLY A 22 16.92 19.67 -2.40
CA GLY A 22 18.24 20.12 -2.86
C GLY A 22 19.41 19.16 -2.60
N CYS A 23 19.24 18.07 -1.85
CA CYS A 23 20.34 17.15 -1.52
C CYS A 23 19.93 15.65 -1.49
N PHE A 24 19.06 15.22 -2.41
CA PHE A 24 18.57 13.82 -2.52
C PHE A 24 19.67 12.75 -2.71
N THR A 25 20.84 13.15 -3.22
CA THR A 25 22.01 12.27 -3.37
C THR A 25 22.82 12.12 -2.08
N LYS A 26 22.70 13.03 -1.11
CA LYS A 26 23.48 13.03 0.14
C LYS A 26 22.65 12.68 1.37
N GLN A 27 21.34 12.94 1.34
CA GLN A 27 20.42 12.65 2.44
C GLN A 27 19.21 11.86 1.92
N PRO A 28 18.78 10.82 2.66
CA PRO A 28 17.63 10.02 2.28
C PRO A 28 16.32 10.79 2.44
N VAL A 29 15.33 10.41 1.65
CA VAL A 29 13.94 10.82 1.89
C VAL A 29 13.39 9.87 2.94
N SER A 30 12.91 10.40 4.08
CA SER A 30 12.40 9.56 5.16
C SER A 30 10.89 9.72 5.31
N ILE A 31 10.18 8.59 5.32
CA ILE A 31 8.77 8.50 5.63
C ILE A 31 8.63 7.82 6.98
N GLU A 32 8.02 8.51 7.94
CA GLU A 32 7.69 7.99 9.26
C GLU A 32 6.17 7.83 9.35
N ILE A 33 5.74 6.60 9.62
CA ILE A 33 4.33 6.24 9.81
C ILE A 33 4.17 5.84 11.28
N GLU A 34 3.21 6.44 11.97
CA GLU A 34 2.94 6.17 13.37
C GLU A 34 1.48 5.76 13.57
N GLU A 35 1.27 4.85 14.53
CA GLU A 35 -0.06 4.42 14.97
C GLU A 35 -0.85 3.75 13.85
N VAL A 36 -0.30 2.66 13.33
CA VAL A 36 -0.97 1.85 12.31
C VAL A 36 -1.88 0.84 12.98
N TYR A 37 -3.18 0.92 12.74
CA TYR A 37 -4.17 -0.02 13.24
C TYR A 37 -4.84 -0.77 12.09
N ILE A 38 -4.82 -2.09 12.14
CA ILE A 38 -5.39 -2.96 11.10
C ILE A 38 -6.30 -3.98 11.78
N ILE A 39 -7.56 -4.08 11.33
CA ILE A 39 -8.46 -5.20 11.63
C ILE A 39 -8.59 -6.07 10.38
N ALA A 40 -8.21 -7.33 10.53
CA ALA A 40 -8.27 -8.35 9.51
C ALA A 40 -9.31 -9.42 9.89
N ALA A 41 -9.95 -10.03 8.91
CA ALA A 41 -10.96 -11.08 9.12
C ALA A 41 -10.85 -12.16 8.03
N PRO A 42 -11.34 -13.39 8.26
CA PRO A 42 -11.32 -14.41 7.22
C PRO A 42 -12.12 -13.96 6.01
N VAL A 43 -11.67 -14.37 4.82
CA VAL A 43 -12.46 -14.22 3.60
C VAL A 43 -13.65 -15.18 3.73
N THR A 44 -14.78 -14.63 4.16
CA THR A 44 -16.07 -15.33 4.10
C THR A 44 -16.55 -15.24 2.66
N ASP A 45 -16.45 -16.38 1.98
CA ASP A 45 -16.80 -16.63 0.59
C ASP A 45 -17.80 -15.60 0.01
N ARG A 46 -17.30 -14.75 -0.89
CA ARG A 46 -18.17 -14.19 -1.93
C ARG A 46 -18.68 -15.42 -2.66
N GLU A 47 -20.00 -15.60 -2.81
CA GLU A 47 -20.55 -16.64 -3.69
C GLU A 47 -19.69 -16.72 -4.96
N TYR A 48 -18.99 -17.85 -5.13
CA TYR A 48 -18.01 -18.04 -6.18
C TYR A 48 -18.73 -18.01 -7.53
N ASP A 49 -18.71 -16.84 -8.16
CA ASP A 49 -19.24 -16.63 -9.51
C ASP A 49 -18.05 -16.56 -10.48
N PRO A 50 -17.73 -17.66 -11.19
CA PRO A 50 -16.57 -17.73 -12.08
C PRO A 50 -16.65 -16.71 -13.22
N GLU A 51 -17.85 -16.18 -13.53
CA GLU A 51 -18.02 -15.19 -14.59
C GLU A 51 -17.68 -13.77 -14.12
N LYS A 52 -18.04 -13.41 -12.88
CA LYS A 52 -17.65 -12.14 -12.26
C LYS A 52 -16.14 -12.06 -12.07
N GLU A 53 -15.50 -13.15 -11.62
CA GLU A 53 -14.06 -13.15 -11.39
C GLU A 53 -13.26 -13.02 -12.70
N LYS A 54 -13.69 -13.68 -13.78
CA LYS A 54 -13.06 -13.51 -15.09
C LYS A 54 -13.19 -12.09 -15.62
N ARG A 55 -14.31 -11.40 -15.34
CA ARG A 55 -14.50 -9.97 -15.67
C ARG A 55 -13.64 -9.07 -14.80
N LEU A 56 -13.57 -9.33 -13.49
CA LEU A 56 -12.73 -8.60 -12.53
C LEU A 56 -11.24 -8.77 -12.83
N MET A 57 -10.76 -9.98 -13.13
CA MET A 57 -9.38 -10.25 -13.55
C MET A 57 -9.05 -9.49 -14.85
N ARG A 58 -9.94 -9.52 -15.83
CA ARG A 58 -9.76 -8.77 -17.09
C ARG A 58 -9.73 -7.26 -16.85
N ALA A 59 -10.62 -6.75 -15.99
CA ALA A 59 -10.67 -5.34 -15.62
C ALA A 59 -9.44 -4.91 -14.81
N SER A 60 -8.94 -5.73 -13.88
CA SER A 60 -7.75 -5.43 -13.09
C SER A 60 -6.49 -5.45 -13.97
N LYS A 61 -6.39 -6.43 -14.89
CA LYS A 61 -5.30 -6.51 -15.86
C LYS A 61 -5.28 -5.28 -16.77
N ARG A 62 -6.44 -4.85 -17.28
CA ARG A 62 -6.57 -3.62 -18.08
C ARG A 62 -6.23 -2.38 -17.28
N ARG A 63 -6.72 -2.27 -16.04
CA ARG A 63 -6.43 -1.12 -15.16
C ARG A 63 -4.95 -1.03 -14.82
N LYS A 64 -4.26 -2.16 -14.62
CA LYS A 64 -2.81 -2.19 -14.35
C LYS A 64 -2.00 -1.76 -15.58
N LEU A 65 -2.42 -2.17 -16.79
CA LEU A 65 -1.85 -1.69 -18.05
C LEU A 65 -2.06 -0.18 -18.22
N GLU A 66 -3.29 0.31 -18.01
CA GLU A 66 -3.60 1.74 -18.10
C GLU A 66 -2.83 2.58 -17.07
N LEU A 67 -2.56 2.05 -15.87
CA LEU A 67 -1.80 2.76 -14.84
C LEU A 67 -0.31 2.84 -15.18
N LEU A 68 0.24 1.81 -15.81
CA LEU A 68 1.61 1.82 -16.34
C LEU A 68 1.74 2.80 -17.52
N GLU A 69 0.74 2.81 -18.42
CA GLU A 69 0.69 3.76 -19.53
C GLU A 69 0.47 5.20 -19.04
N LYS A 70 -0.37 5.41 -18.03
CA LYS A 70 -0.59 6.74 -17.43
C LYS A 70 0.55 7.21 -16.52
N GLY A 71 1.23 6.29 -15.85
CA GLY A 71 2.48 6.56 -15.15
C GLY A 71 3.57 7.06 -16.11
N ASN A 72 3.56 6.57 -17.35
CA ASN A 72 4.37 7.10 -18.45
C ASN A 72 3.82 8.42 -19.05
N LEU A 73 2.54 8.74 -18.91
CA LEU A 73 1.92 9.95 -19.48
C LEU A 73 1.80 11.13 -18.51
N LEU A 74 2.07 10.94 -17.21
CA LEU A 74 2.21 12.04 -16.25
C LEU A 74 3.51 12.86 -16.44
N GLY A 75 4.24 12.62 -17.54
CA GLY A 75 5.48 13.29 -17.89
C GLY A 75 5.52 13.88 -19.29
N THR A 76 4.47 14.54 -19.80
CA THR A 76 4.59 15.30 -21.08
C THR A 76 3.77 16.60 -21.17
N ASP A 77 3.42 17.27 -20.08
CA ASP A 77 2.82 18.63 -20.15
C ASP A 77 3.54 19.68 -19.27
N ALA A 78 4.83 19.46 -18.99
CA ALA A 78 5.71 20.48 -18.43
C ALA A 78 6.85 20.76 -19.43
N PRO A 79 7.01 22.02 -19.90
CA PRO A 79 8.17 22.41 -20.67
C PRO A 79 9.37 22.59 -19.73
N GLU A 80 9.88 21.49 -19.17
CA GLU A 80 11.21 21.43 -18.54
C GLU A 80 11.62 19.96 -18.29
N SER A 81 12.17 19.33 -19.32
CA SER A 81 13.06 18.17 -19.27
C SER A 81 12.57 16.90 -18.51
N PRO A 82 11.80 16.01 -19.16
CA PRO A 82 11.36 14.72 -18.59
C PRO A 82 12.48 13.88 -17.95
N ASN A 83 13.70 13.90 -18.52
CA ASN A 83 14.86 13.21 -17.94
C ASN A 83 15.22 13.66 -16.51
N PHE A 84 14.95 14.91 -16.12
CA PHE A 84 15.28 15.38 -14.76
C PHE A 84 14.30 14.86 -13.72
N PHE A 85 13.00 14.82 -14.04
CA PHE A 85 11.98 14.28 -13.15
C PHE A 85 12.08 12.75 -13.01
N GLU A 86 12.35 12.04 -14.10
CA GLU A 86 12.58 10.58 -14.06
C GLU A 86 13.81 10.23 -13.22
N ASN A 87 14.91 10.96 -13.41
CA ASN A 87 16.12 10.78 -12.61
C ASN A 87 15.88 11.16 -11.14
N LEU A 88 15.04 12.15 -10.87
CA LEU A 88 14.66 12.57 -9.52
C LEU A 88 13.83 11.48 -8.81
N ILE A 89 12.80 10.93 -9.47
CA ILE A 89 12.00 9.83 -8.94
C ILE A 89 12.88 8.62 -8.66
N THR A 90 13.76 8.26 -9.61
CA THR A 90 14.72 7.15 -9.44
C THR A 90 15.65 7.39 -8.25
N THR A 91 16.16 8.61 -8.08
CA THR A 91 17.05 8.96 -6.96
C THR A 91 16.31 8.91 -5.61
N ILE A 92 15.06 9.40 -5.57
CA ILE A 92 14.20 9.31 -4.39
C ILE A 92 13.95 7.85 -4.02
N MET A 93 13.60 7.00 -4.98
CA MET A 93 13.33 5.58 -4.76
C MET A 93 14.57 4.82 -4.25
N ASN A 94 15.77 5.17 -4.73
CA ASN A 94 17.01 4.52 -4.32
C ASN A 94 17.40 4.83 -2.86
N ASN A 95 17.01 6.00 -2.35
CA ASN A 95 17.35 6.47 -1.00
C ASN A 95 16.12 6.69 -0.12
N LEU A 96 15.02 5.98 -0.40
CA LEU A 96 13.80 6.06 0.40
C LEU A 96 13.95 5.22 1.66
N GLN A 97 13.77 5.83 2.82
CA GLN A 97 13.73 5.17 4.11
C GLN A 97 12.32 5.23 4.68
N ILE A 98 11.80 4.09 5.11
CA ILE A 98 10.45 3.99 5.68
C ILE A 98 10.58 3.45 7.10
N PHE A 99 10.05 4.21 8.06
CA PHE A 99 9.96 3.83 9.45
C PHE A 99 8.49 3.70 9.83
N VAL A 100 8.13 2.59 10.46
CA VAL A 100 6.76 2.34 10.89
C VAL A 100 6.80 1.99 12.37
N HIS A 101 6.18 2.84 13.18
CA HIS A 101 6.17 2.73 14.63
C HIS A 101 4.75 2.48 15.12
N ASN A 102 4.63 1.77 16.24
CA ASN A 102 3.35 1.47 16.90
C ASN A 102 2.33 0.83 15.95
N ILE A 103 2.64 -0.38 15.49
CA ILE A 103 1.76 -1.17 14.64
C ILE A 103 0.90 -2.07 15.52
N HIS A 104 -0.42 -2.08 15.30
CA HIS A 104 -1.34 -2.99 15.94
C HIS A 104 -2.21 -3.66 14.87
N ILE A 105 -2.03 -4.96 14.72
CA ILE A 105 -2.77 -5.80 13.80
C ILE A 105 -3.66 -6.71 14.64
N ARG A 106 -4.96 -6.66 14.42
CA ARG A 106 -5.96 -7.49 15.08
C ARG A 106 -6.67 -8.34 14.04
N TYR A 107 -6.66 -9.64 14.22
CA TYR A 107 -7.46 -10.58 13.45
C TYR A 107 -8.72 -10.93 14.25
N GLU A 108 -9.88 -10.78 13.63
CA GLU A 108 -11.18 -11.13 14.18
C GLU A 108 -11.83 -12.22 13.33
N ASP A 109 -12.27 -13.30 13.98
CA ASP A 109 -12.96 -14.39 13.34
C ASP A 109 -14.27 -14.65 14.07
N SER A 110 -15.37 -14.41 13.35
CA SER A 110 -16.73 -14.66 13.82
C SER A 110 -17.44 -15.71 12.99
N VAL A 111 -16.74 -16.42 12.09
CA VAL A 111 -17.36 -17.24 11.04
C VAL A 111 -16.86 -18.69 11.06
N MET A 112 -15.60 -18.92 11.41
CA MET A 112 -15.00 -20.26 11.34
C MET A 112 -15.29 -21.13 12.58
N GLY A 113 -15.80 -20.56 13.69
CA GLY A 113 -16.04 -21.27 14.95
C GLY A 113 -17.38 -20.94 15.62
N GLU A 114 -17.82 -21.81 16.55
CA GLU A 114 -19.05 -21.61 17.33
C GLU A 114 -18.98 -20.38 18.27
N ILE A 115 -17.77 -19.93 18.61
CA ILE A 115 -17.51 -18.80 19.50
C ILE A 115 -16.61 -17.80 18.75
N PRO A 116 -16.99 -16.51 18.65
CA PRO A 116 -16.14 -15.50 18.03
C PRO A 116 -14.84 -15.32 18.82
N PHE A 117 -13.71 -15.23 18.11
CA PHE A 117 -12.42 -14.99 18.73
C PHE A 117 -11.66 -13.86 18.03
N ALA A 118 -10.73 -13.25 18.78
CA ALA A 118 -9.83 -12.25 18.25
C ALA A 118 -8.42 -12.50 18.77
N CYS A 119 -7.43 -12.34 17.89
CA CYS A 119 -6.02 -12.37 18.23
C CYS A 119 -5.33 -11.16 17.60
N GLY A 120 -4.16 -10.77 18.10
CA GLY A 120 -3.49 -9.60 17.56
C GLY A 120 -2.01 -9.56 17.89
N LEU A 121 -1.31 -8.74 17.13
CA LEU A 121 0.11 -8.48 17.23
C LEU A 121 0.30 -6.97 17.37
N CYS A 122 1.06 -6.58 18.38
CA CYS A 122 1.49 -5.20 18.58
C CYS A 122 3.00 -5.14 18.42
N LEU A 123 3.48 -4.32 17.48
CA LEU A 123 4.89 -4.00 17.34
C LEU A 123 5.11 -2.58 17.87
N GLN A 124 5.88 -2.51 18.97
CA GLN A 124 6.39 -1.25 19.52
C GLN A 124 7.88 -1.19 19.22
N GLY A 125 8.28 -0.14 18.53
CA GLY A 125 9.63 0.10 18.02
C GLY A 125 9.67 1.46 17.39
#